data_AF-A0A8T0G3C9-F1
#
_entry.id   AF-A0A8T0G3C9-F1
#
_cell.length_a   1.000
_cell.length_b   1.000
_cell.length_c   1.000
_cell.angle_alpha   90.00
_cell.angle_beta   90.00
_cell.angle_gamma   90.00
#
_symmetry.space_group_name_H-M   'P 1'
#
loop_
_entity.id
_entity.type
_entity.pdbx_description
1 polymer ?
#
loop_
_entity_poly.entity_id
_entity_poly.type
_entity_poly.pdbx_seq_one_letter_code
_entity_poly.pdbx_strand_id
1 'polypeptide(L)'
;MVRVRTLQRLTLPRSLLHEASPAATHSHRVAAHFVDDGAGCNVYIASGVDVYCVKMDLKETGVDSGKEDMLIPVDSEVAGAWQVEQCPHRAEIQSIALTPSPSDEGFLLGSVDAFGRLVVTSLNSDIPGSSYTAGPQDPGVGEGWWAGIVFNRDQPTLAAVGRGLAKAVDLYDKDIFIRTLRTLQHPTSLTFLHGPMYDNGSMLAVTEGPQLSIWDLRQAERGGCVQRMLGAFSGESLNAVACSSEGLVAIGGAERVVLVMDPLKWTPRSRWTSCLKYEVGICLFSNVVGAVFETFWWSQCVLCIVVVIASRN
;
A
#
# COMPACT_ATOMS: atom_id res chain seq x y z
N MET A 1 -13.55 -6.58 22.53
CA MET A 1 -13.63 -5.21 21.97
C MET A 1 -12.22 -4.77 21.66
N VAL A 2 -11.93 -4.34 20.44
CA VAL A 2 -10.59 -3.83 20.06
C VAL A 2 -10.56 -2.35 20.40
N ARG A 3 -9.53 -1.89 21.14
CA ARG A 3 -9.37 -0.48 21.50
C ARG A 3 -8.04 0.04 20.97
N VAL A 4 -8.05 1.26 20.44
CA VAL A 4 -6.81 1.95 20.06
C VAL A 4 -6.01 2.26 21.33
N ARG A 5 -4.74 1.84 21.34
CA ARG A 5 -3.79 2.06 22.44
C ARG A 5 -3.08 3.39 22.34
N THR A 6 -2.67 3.77 21.13
CA THR A 6 -1.96 5.01 20.85
C THR A 6 -2.31 5.51 19.45
N LEU A 7 -2.33 6.83 19.32
CA LEU A 7 -2.55 7.55 18.09
C LEU A 7 -1.54 8.69 18.05
N GLN A 8 -0.54 8.60 17.18
CA GLN A 8 0.52 9.61 17.12
C GLN A 8 0.53 10.33 15.78
N ARG A 9 0.75 11.66 15.81
CA ARG A 9 1.00 12.48 14.63
C ARG A 9 2.48 12.84 14.56
N LEU A 10 3.10 12.54 13.43
CA LEU A 10 4.47 12.95 13.15
C LEU A 10 4.50 14.12 12.18
N THR A 11 5.35 15.11 12.47
CA THR A 11 5.71 16.17 11.52
C THR A 11 7.15 15.97 11.07
N LEU A 12 7.35 15.88 9.76
CA LEU A 12 8.69 15.69 9.20
C LEU A 12 9.51 16.98 9.23
N PRO A 13 10.79 16.92 9.61
CA PRO A 13 11.65 18.07 9.57
C PRO A 13 11.91 18.49 8.11
N ARG A 14 11.84 19.79 7.82
CA ARG A 14 12.11 20.34 6.48
C ARG A 14 13.53 20.07 5.99
N SER A 15 14.45 19.78 6.90
CA SER A 15 15.81 19.36 6.56
C SER A 15 15.87 17.99 5.89
N LEU A 16 14.88 17.13 6.13
CA LEU A 16 14.77 15.81 5.49
C LEU A 16 14.10 15.91 4.12
N LEU A 17 13.06 16.72 4.01
CA LEU A 17 12.25 16.91 2.80
C LEU A 17 12.03 18.41 2.58
N HIS A 18 12.86 19.01 1.73
CA HIS A 18 12.75 20.44 1.42
C HIS A 18 11.55 20.72 0.51
N GLU A 19 11.40 19.92 -0.55
CA GLU A 19 10.27 19.97 -1.49
C GLU A 19 9.69 18.57 -1.61
N ALA A 20 8.58 18.35 -0.92
CA ALA A 20 7.87 17.09 -1.00
C ALA A 20 7.13 17.02 -2.35
N SER A 21 7.19 15.85 -2.99
CA SER A 21 6.50 15.61 -4.25
C SER A 21 5.00 15.92 -4.16
N PRO A 22 4.37 16.38 -5.26
CA PRO A 22 2.92 16.55 -5.29
C PRO A 22 2.21 15.21 -5.06
N ALA A 23 1.20 15.23 -4.18
CA ALA A 23 0.38 14.05 -3.93
C ALA A 23 -0.54 13.76 -5.12
N ALA A 24 -0.68 12.48 -5.47
CA ALA A 24 -1.74 11.99 -6.34
C ALA A 24 -2.66 11.06 -5.55
N THR A 25 -3.97 11.08 -5.85
CA THR A 25 -4.98 10.33 -5.09
C THR A 25 -4.69 8.82 -5.02
N HIS A 26 -4.05 8.26 -6.04
CA HIS A 26 -3.70 6.85 -6.13
C HIS A 26 -2.26 6.54 -5.67
N SER A 27 -1.44 7.56 -5.38
CA SER A 27 -0.04 7.33 -5.02
C SER A 27 0.10 6.73 -3.61
N HIS A 28 0.82 5.62 -3.51
CA HIS A 28 1.04 4.90 -2.24
C HIS A 28 2.50 5.05 -1.82
N ARG A 29 2.86 6.24 -1.34
CA ARG A 29 4.26 6.64 -1.09
C ARG A 29 4.70 6.54 0.37
N VAL A 30 3.93 5.84 1.19
CA VAL A 30 4.24 5.62 2.60
C VAL A 30 4.06 4.14 2.93
N ALA A 31 5.04 3.57 3.63
CA ALA A 31 4.98 2.23 4.19
C ALA A 31 5.61 2.24 5.58
N ALA A 32 5.16 1.39 6.49
CA ALA A 32 5.67 1.36 7.85
C ALA A 32 5.75 -0.06 8.40
N HIS A 33 6.68 -0.28 9.34
CA HIS A 33 6.72 -1.48 10.14
C HIS A 33 7.05 -1.16 11.61
N PHE A 34 6.62 -2.05 12.50
CA PHE A 34 6.93 -1.97 13.91
C PHE A 34 8.31 -2.58 14.21
N VAL A 35 8.99 -2.02 15.19
CA VAL A 35 10.31 -2.43 15.70
C VAL A 35 10.19 -2.65 17.21
N ASP A 36 11.09 -3.44 17.78
CA ASP A 36 11.21 -3.64 19.23
C ASP A 36 9.90 -4.04 19.91
N ASP A 37 9.26 -5.13 19.42
CA ASP A 37 7.98 -5.66 19.91
C ASP A 37 6.81 -4.64 19.91
N GLY A 38 6.90 -3.60 19.07
CA GLY A 38 5.88 -2.56 18.94
C GLY A 38 6.16 -1.29 19.76
N ALA A 39 7.31 -1.19 20.42
CA ALA A 39 7.75 0.02 21.12
C ALA A 39 8.28 1.11 20.16
N GLY A 40 8.68 0.72 18.94
CA GLY A 40 9.15 1.63 17.90
C GLY A 40 8.48 1.38 16.55
N CYS A 41 8.58 2.37 15.66
CA CYS A 41 8.11 2.24 14.28
C CYS A 41 9.09 2.91 13.32
N ASN A 42 9.40 2.21 12.24
CA ASN A 42 10.09 2.77 11.09
C ASN A 42 9.06 3.11 10.01
N VAL A 43 9.06 4.36 9.56
CA VAL A 43 8.18 4.85 8.49
C VAL A 43 9.02 5.26 7.29
N TYR A 44 8.69 4.67 6.15
CA TYR A 44 9.34 4.89 4.86
C TYR A 44 8.46 5.80 4.01
N ILE A 45 9.08 6.79 3.39
CA ILE A 45 8.39 7.87 2.69
C ILE A 45 9.11 8.12 1.38
N ALA A 46 8.40 7.99 0.26
CA ALA A 46 8.95 8.29 -1.05
C ALA A 46 8.60 9.72 -1.49
N SER A 47 9.62 10.46 -1.93
CA SER A 47 9.47 11.80 -2.48
C SER A 47 10.54 12.05 -3.54
N GLY A 48 10.13 12.58 -4.69
CA GLY A 48 11.00 12.67 -5.85
C GLY A 48 11.50 11.28 -6.25
N VAL A 49 12.81 11.14 -6.39
CA VAL A 49 13.49 9.89 -6.76
C VAL A 49 14.00 9.11 -5.55
N ASP A 50 13.73 9.61 -4.34
CA ASP A 50 14.36 9.12 -3.10
C ASP A 50 13.33 8.55 -2.13
N VAL A 51 13.80 7.61 -1.30
CA VAL A 51 13.04 7.10 -0.15
C VAL A 51 13.76 7.51 1.12
N TYR A 52 12.99 7.97 2.10
CA TYR A 52 13.46 8.40 3.41
C TYR A 52 12.89 7.47 4.46
N CYS A 53 13.68 7.13 5.47
CA CYS A 53 13.23 6.38 6.64
C CYS A 53 13.23 7.31 7.86
N VAL A 54 12.18 7.20 8.66
CA VAL A 54 11.95 7.97 9.87
C VAL A 54 11.65 7.01 11.01
N LYS A 55 12.48 7.06 12.05
CA LYS A 55 12.31 6.34 13.32
C LYS A 55 11.39 7.12 14.25
N MET A 56 10.41 6.42 14.79
CA MET A 56 9.45 6.93 15.76
C MET A 56 9.42 6.04 16.99
N ASP A 57 9.40 6.68 18.16
CA ASP A 57 9.17 5.99 19.43
C ASP A 57 7.67 5.97 19.73
N LEU A 58 7.09 4.77 19.83
CA LEU A 58 5.69 4.57 20.14
C LEU A 58 5.50 4.51 21.65
N LYS A 59 5.66 5.66 22.31
CA LYS A 59 5.33 5.80 23.74
C LYS A 59 3.83 5.54 23.95
N GLU A 60 3.50 4.69 24.93
CA GLU A 60 2.12 4.48 25.37
C GLU A 60 1.61 5.74 26.09
N THR A 61 1.12 6.72 25.33
CA THR A 61 0.62 8.00 25.85
C THR A 61 -0.88 7.97 26.15
N GLY A 62 -1.56 6.86 25.87
CA GLY A 62 -3.03 6.81 25.80
C GLY A 62 -3.56 7.47 24.53
N VAL A 63 -4.89 7.41 24.33
CA VAL A 63 -5.58 8.09 23.22
C VAL A 63 -6.60 9.04 23.80
N ASP A 64 -6.45 10.32 23.49
CA ASP A 64 -7.45 11.31 23.85
C ASP A 64 -8.69 11.15 22.96
N SER A 65 -9.87 11.20 23.57
CA SER A 65 -11.15 11.18 22.88
C SER A 65 -11.75 12.59 22.86
N GLY A 66 -11.96 13.11 21.66
CA GLY A 66 -12.74 14.31 21.41
C GLY A 66 -14.25 14.06 21.49
N LYS A 67 -15.02 14.98 20.91
CA LYS A 67 -16.48 14.84 20.79
C LYS A 67 -16.82 13.59 19.97
N GLU A 68 -17.88 12.87 20.36
CA GLU A 68 -18.36 11.64 19.67
C GLU A 68 -17.30 10.53 19.57
N ASP A 69 -16.45 10.39 20.60
CA ASP A 69 -15.36 9.40 20.66
C ASP A 69 -14.32 9.51 19.53
N MET A 70 -14.25 10.67 18.86
CA MET A 70 -13.25 10.94 17.83
C MET A 70 -11.85 10.94 18.44
N LEU A 71 -10.97 10.06 17.96
CA LEU A 71 -9.61 9.94 18.47
C LEU A 71 -8.76 11.15 18.05
N ILE A 72 -8.04 11.73 19.01
CA ILE A 72 -7.14 12.87 18.76
C ILE A 72 -5.69 12.36 18.78
N PRO A 73 -4.91 12.61 17.72
CA PRO A 73 -3.52 12.18 17.70
C PRO A 73 -2.65 13.06 18.61
N VAL A 74 -1.71 12.43 19.31
CA VAL A 74 -0.67 13.09 20.11
C VAL A 74 0.53 13.39 19.22
N ASP A 75 1.08 14.61 19.29
CA ASP A 75 2.30 14.93 18.55
C ASP A 75 3.50 14.13 19.05
N SER A 76 4.24 13.53 18.11
CA SER A 76 5.44 12.75 18.37
C SER A 76 6.65 13.37 17.68
N GLU A 77 7.82 13.21 18.28
CA GLU A 77 9.09 13.69 17.73
C GLU A 77 9.79 12.59 16.92
N VAL A 78 10.56 13.00 15.92
CA VAL A 78 11.38 12.10 15.12
C VAL A 78 12.60 11.67 15.96
N ALA A 79 12.70 10.37 16.26
CA ALA A 79 13.85 9.80 16.96
C ALA A 79 15.10 9.71 16.07
N GLY A 80 14.90 9.57 14.76
CA GLY A 80 15.97 9.64 13.76
C GLY A 80 15.41 9.63 12.35
N ALA A 81 16.14 10.20 11.40
CA ALA A 81 15.76 10.16 9.99
C ALA A 81 16.98 10.11 9.08
N TRP A 82 16.89 9.33 8.00
CA TRP A 82 17.94 9.19 7.00
C TRP A 82 17.33 8.84 5.63
N GLN A 83 18.09 9.09 4.57
CA GLN A 83 17.74 8.62 3.23
C GLN A 83 18.10 7.13 3.11
N VAL A 84 17.21 6.34 2.54
CA VAL A 84 17.45 4.93 2.27
C VAL A 84 18.40 4.83 1.08
N GLU A 85 19.55 4.19 1.28
CA GLU A 85 20.51 3.95 0.22
C GLU A 85 20.03 2.89 -0.77
N GLN A 86 20.70 2.79 -1.92
CA GLN A 86 20.47 1.72 -2.91
C GLN A 86 19.04 1.66 -3.49
N CYS A 87 18.34 2.79 -3.53
CA CYS A 87 17.06 2.94 -4.23
C CYS A 87 17.21 3.80 -5.51
N PRO A 88 17.99 3.39 -6.54
CA PRO A 88 18.35 4.27 -7.65
C PRO A 88 17.21 4.45 -8.66
N HIS A 89 16.29 5.37 -8.37
CA HIS A 89 15.28 5.81 -9.35
C HIS A 89 15.78 6.97 -10.20
N ARG A 90 15.26 7.05 -11.43
CA ARG A 90 15.55 8.17 -12.36
C ARG A 90 14.35 9.06 -12.60
N ALA A 91 13.21 8.67 -12.07
CA ALA A 91 11.94 9.36 -12.17
C ALA A 91 11.21 9.29 -10.83
N GLU A 92 10.17 10.10 -10.69
CA GLU A 92 9.43 10.20 -9.45
C GLU A 92 8.83 8.86 -9.02
N ILE A 93 9.11 8.45 -7.79
CA ILE A 93 8.54 7.25 -7.17
C ILE A 93 7.05 7.47 -6.93
N GLN A 94 6.21 6.59 -7.48
CA GLN A 94 4.75 6.66 -7.37
C GLN A 94 4.20 5.76 -6.27
N SER A 95 4.90 4.65 -5.98
CA SER A 95 4.46 3.68 -4.98
C SER A 95 5.63 2.96 -4.33
N ILE A 96 5.50 2.68 -3.03
CA ILE A 96 6.38 1.83 -2.26
C ILE A 96 5.57 0.76 -1.51
N ALA A 97 6.19 -0.39 -1.26
CA ALA A 97 5.64 -1.47 -0.45
C ALA A 97 6.73 -2.14 0.37
N LEU A 98 6.35 -2.67 1.53
CA LEU A 98 7.23 -3.44 2.41
C LEU A 98 6.73 -4.88 2.49
N THR A 99 7.66 -5.83 2.56
CA THR A 99 7.38 -7.23 2.90
C THR A 99 8.53 -7.80 3.74
N PRO A 100 8.29 -8.74 4.67
CA PRO A 100 9.39 -9.42 5.37
C PRO A 100 10.34 -10.09 4.39
N SER A 101 11.65 -10.03 4.68
CA SER A 101 12.65 -10.74 3.88
C SER A 101 12.56 -12.25 4.11
N PRO A 102 12.72 -13.08 3.06
CA PRO A 102 12.74 -14.54 3.23
C PRO A 102 14.06 -15.06 3.81
N SER A 103 15.16 -14.31 3.72
CA SER A 103 16.51 -14.75 4.11
C SER A 103 16.98 -14.22 5.45
N ASP A 104 16.44 -13.09 5.91
CA ASP A 104 16.94 -12.33 7.06
C ASP A 104 15.79 -11.85 7.94
N GLU A 105 16.08 -11.47 9.19
CA GLU A 105 15.18 -10.73 10.11
C GLU A 105 14.86 -9.30 9.62
N GLY A 106 15.01 -9.03 8.33
CA GLY A 106 14.86 -7.73 7.69
C GLY A 106 13.59 -7.61 6.84
N PHE A 107 13.54 -6.55 6.05
CA PHE A 107 12.41 -6.26 5.15
C PHE A 107 12.90 -6.00 3.74
N LEU A 108 12.13 -6.42 2.73
CA LEU A 108 12.30 -5.94 1.37
C LEU A 108 11.45 -4.68 1.18
N LEU A 109 12.08 -3.59 0.76
CA LEU A 109 11.43 -2.36 0.32
C LEU A 109 11.38 -2.35 -1.20
N GLY A 110 10.17 -2.52 -1.74
CA GLY A 110 9.92 -2.34 -3.15
C GLY A 110 9.46 -0.92 -3.44
N SER A 111 9.90 -0.38 -4.56
CA SER A 111 9.60 0.99 -5.01
C SER A 111 9.46 1.01 -6.52
N VAL A 112 8.48 1.77 -7.02
CA VAL A 112 8.20 1.88 -8.46
C VAL A 112 8.11 3.34 -8.87
N ASP A 113 8.82 3.70 -9.94
CA ASP A 113 8.80 5.05 -10.51
C ASP A 113 7.67 5.27 -11.54
N ALA A 114 7.55 6.52 -12.00
CA ALA A 114 6.58 6.95 -13.02
C ALA A 114 6.75 6.28 -14.40
N PHE A 115 7.78 5.44 -14.61
CA PHE A 115 7.96 4.62 -15.80
C PHE A 115 7.67 3.13 -15.55
N GLY A 116 7.16 2.78 -14.36
CA GLY A 116 6.90 1.41 -13.98
C GLY A 116 8.17 0.62 -13.65
N ARG A 117 9.32 1.29 -13.43
CA ARG A 117 10.57 0.61 -13.08
C ARG A 117 10.54 0.19 -11.61
N LEU A 118 10.71 -1.10 -11.37
CA LEU A 118 10.79 -1.69 -10.05
C LEU A 118 12.23 -1.66 -9.53
N VAL A 119 12.38 -1.20 -8.29
CA VAL A 119 13.61 -1.32 -7.50
C VAL A 119 13.21 -1.95 -6.16
N VAL A 120 13.88 -3.03 -5.79
CA VAL A 120 13.69 -3.70 -4.50
C VAL A 120 15.00 -3.69 -3.73
N THR A 121 14.94 -3.22 -2.49
CA THR A 121 16.10 -3.01 -1.62
C THR A 121 15.90 -3.78 -0.32
N SER A 122 16.88 -4.61 0.06
CA SER A 122 16.86 -5.23 1.39
C SER A 122 17.22 -4.21 2.46
N LEU A 123 16.35 -4.07 3.46
CA LEU A 123 16.54 -3.28 4.66
C LEU A 123 17.03 -4.22 5.76
N ASN A 124 18.21 -3.94 6.32
CA ASN A 124 18.97 -4.76 7.29
C ASN A 124 19.96 -5.76 6.68
N SER A 125 20.29 -5.66 5.40
CA SER A 125 21.45 -6.39 4.88
C SER A 125 22.74 -5.66 5.27
N ASP A 126 23.63 -6.36 5.96
CA ASP A 126 25.03 -5.92 6.17
C ASP A 126 25.84 -5.91 4.86
N ILE A 127 25.21 -6.31 3.75
CA ILE A 127 25.82 -6.49 2.44
C ILE A 127 25.47 -5.31 1.54
N PRO A 128 26.44 -4.44 1.21
CA PRO A 128 26.26 -3.41 0.20
C PRO A 128 25.85 -4.05 -1.14
N GLY A 129 24.74 -3.61 -1.74
CA GLY A 129 24.29 -4.06 -3.06
C GLY A 129 23.21 -5.14 -3.07
N SER A 130 22.52 -5.43 -1.96
CA SER A 130 21.38 -6.38 -1.95
C SER A 130 20.10 -5.81 -2.56
N SER A 131 20.21 -4.94 -3.57
CA SER A 131 19.07 -4.43 -4.34
C SER A 131 19.04 -5.07 -5.72
N TYR A 132 17.85 -5.24 -6.26
CA TYR A 132 17.64 -5.64 -7.64
C TYR A 132 16.64 -4.72 -8.32
N THR A 133 16.72 -4.67 -9.65
CA THR A 133 15.83 -3.82 -10.44
C THR A 133 15.22 -4.62 -11.57
N ALA A 134 13.93 -4.38 -11.83
CA ALA A 134 13.24 -4.91 -13.01
C ALA A 134 12.55 -3.77 -13.75
N GLY A 135 12.56 -3.83 -15.08
CA GLY A 135 11.88 -2.85 -15.92
C GLY A 135 10.67 -3.47 -16.61
N PRO A 136 9.67 -2.66 -17.00
CA PRO A 136 8.59 -3.12 -17.86
C PRO A 136 9.13 -3.61 -19.20
N GLN A 137 8.48 -4.63 -19.78
CA GLN A 137 8.83 -5.15 -21.11
C GLN A 137 8.61 -4.13 -22.22
N ASP A 138 7.60 -3.26 -22.04
CA ASP A 138 7.22 -2.18 -22.93
C ASP A 138 7.24 -0.83 -22.17
N PRO A 139 8.44 -0.24 -21.94
CA PRO A 139 8.59 1.00 -21.15
C PRO A 139 7.88 2.23 -21.76
N GLY A 140 7.46 2.14 -23.02
CA GLY A 140 6.63 3.15 -23.68
C GLY A 140 7.19 4.57 -23.54
N VAL A 141 6.29 5.52 -23.30
CA VAL A 141 6.60 6.94 -23.01
C VAL A 141 6.61 7.25 -21.50
N GLY A 142 6.60 6.21 -20.66
CA GLY A 142 6.31 6.31 -19.22
C GLY A 142 4.82 6.18 -18.92
N GLU A 143 4.50 5.89 -17.65
CA GLU A 143 3.11 5.69 -17.22
C GLU A 143 2.36 7.01 -17.17
N GLY A 144 3.01 8.15 -16.92
CA GLY A 144 2.39 9.50 -16.94
C GLY A 144 1.15 9.68 -16.04
N TRP A 145 0.77 8.64 -15.31
CA TRP A 145 -0.40 8.49 -14.47
C TRP A 145 0.06 7.84 -13.16
N TRP A 146 -0.11 6.53 -13.00
CA TRP A 146 0.19 5.83 -11.76
C TRP A 146 0.92 4.54 -12.05
N ALA A 147 1.90 4.27 -11.19
CA ALA A 147 2.54 2.98 -11.09
C ALA A 147 2.51 2.54 -9.63
N GLY A 148 2.10 1.29 -9.41
CA GLY A 148 1.89 0.71 -8.09
C GLY A 148 2.71 -0.54 -7.86
N ILE A 149 3.02 -0.87 -6.62
CA ILE A 149 3.63 -2.15 -6.27
C ILE A 149 2.89 -2.81 -5.11
N VAL A 150 2.76 -4.12 -5.17
CA VAL A 150 2.44 -4.96 -4.01
C VAL A 150 3.24 -6.25 -4.05
N PHE A 151 3.68 -6.73 -2.89
CA PHE A 151 4.31 -8.04 -2.74
C PHE A 151 3.28 -9.11 -2.37
N ASN A 152 3.53 -10.34 -2.81
CA ASN A 152 2.84 -11.49 -2.24
C ASN A 152 3.41 -11.74 -0.82
N ARG A 153 2.51 -11.86 0.15
CA ARG A 153 2.87 -12.10 1.55
C ARG A 153 3.47 -13.49 1.77
N ASP A 154 2.98 -14.50 1.05
CA ASP A 154 3.38 -15.89 1.21
C ASP A 154 4.62 -16.22 0.38
N GLN A 155 4.86 -15.46 -0.70
CA GLN A 155 6.06 -15.53 -1.52
C GLN A 155 6.64 -14.11 -1.70
N PRO A 156 7.46 -13.61 -0.75
CA PRO A 156 7.97 -12.24 -0.76
C PRO A 156 8.82 -11.86 -1.98
N THR A 157 9.28 -12.83 -2.76
CA THR A 157 10.02 -12.59 -4.02
C THR A 157 9.10 -12.23 -5.18
N LEU A 158 7.80 -12.57 -5.09
CA LEU A 158 6.80 -12.26 -6.10
C LEU A 158 6.23 -10.86 -5.86
N ALA A 159 6.39 -9.98 -6.85
CA ALA A 159 5.85 -8.63 -6.86
C ALA A 159 4.91 -8.42 -8.06
N ALA A 160 3.82 -7.71 -7.83
CA ALA A 160 2.92 -7.22 -8.86
C ALA A 160 3.11 -5.71 -9.02
N VAL A 161 3.37 -5.26 -10.25
CA VAL A 161 3.56 -3.86 -10.60
C VAL A 161 2.39 -3.41 -11.47
N GLY A 162 1.58 -2.50 -10.94
CA GLY A 162 0.47 -1.89 -11.65
C GLY A 162 0.96 -0.78 -12.55
N ARG A 163 0.47 -0.75 -13.79
CA ARG A 163 0.83 0.21 -14.82
C ARG A 163 -0.45 0.86 -15.36
N GLY A 164 -0.76 2.02 -14.80
CA GLY A 164 -2.01 2.74 -14.98
C GLY A 164 -2.32 2.99 -16.45
N LEU A 165 -1.42 3.68 -17.17
CA LEU A 165 -1.66 4.08 -18.55
C LEU A 165 -1.56 2.90 -19.51
N ALA A 166 -0.65 1.96 -19.24
CA ALA A 166 -0.53 0.72 -20.02
C ALA A 166 -1.73 -0.23 -19.86
N LYS A 167 -2.63 0.03 -18.89
CA LYS A 167 -3.75 -0.85 -18.51
C LYS A 167 -3.26 -2.28 -18.29
N ALA A 168 -2.23 -2.39 -17.46
CA ALA A 168 -1.49 -3.63 -17.28
C ALA A 168 -1.06 -3.81 -15.83
N VAL A 169 -0.88 -5.07 -15.44
CA VAL A 169 -0.17 -5.44 -14.22
C VAL A 169 0.91 -6.44 -14.59
N ASP A 170 2.16 -6.10 -14.35
CA ASP A 170 3.29 -6.99 -14.60
C ASP A 170 3.65 -7.76 -13.33
N LEU A 171 3.97 -9.04 -13.48
CA LEU A 171 4.40 -9.91 -12.39
C LEU A 171 5.89 -10.19 -12.52
N TYR A 172 6.60 -10.04 -11.41
CA TYR A 172 8.03 -10.30 -11.31
C TYR A 172 8.30 -11.27 -10.17
N ASP A 173 9.15 -12.27 -10.40
CA ASP A 173 9.78 -13.04 -9.33
C ASP A 173 11.23 -12.57 -9.25
N LYS A 174 11.55 -11.81 -8.20
CA LYS A 174 12.79 -11.03 -8.11
C LYS A 174 12.95 -10.09 -9.32
N ASP A 175 14.04 -10.22 -10.06
CA ASP A 175 14.37 -9.47 -11.26
C ASP A 175 13.83 -10.11 -12.56
N ILE A 176 13.14 -11.26 -12.44
CA ILE A 176 12.64 -12.02 -13.58
C ILE A 176 11.19 -11.64 -13.85
N PHE A 177 10.92 -11.13 -15.06
CA PHE A 177 9.57 -10.93 -15.56
C PHE A 177 8.87 -12.28 -15.81
N ILE A 178 7.68 -12.45 -15.26
CA ILE A 178 6.86 -13.66 -15.42
C ILE A 178 5.84 -13.47 -16.53
N ARG A 179 4.97 -12.46 -16.40
CA ARG A 179 3.86 -12.18 -17.33
C ARG A 179 3.22 -10.82 -17.08
N THR A 180 2.41 -10.40 -18.03
CA THR A 180 1.51 -9.23 -17.92
C THR A 180 0.05 -9.69 -17.86
N LEU A 181 -0.71 -9.11 -16.93
CA LEU A 181 -2.17 -9.17 -16.87
C LEU A 181 -2.73 -7.90 -17.53
N ARG A 182 -3.60 -8.04 -18.53
CA ARG A 182 -4.17 -6.90 -19.26
C ARG A 182 -5.50 -6.49 -18.66
N THR A 183 -5.51 -5.37 -17.94
CA THR A 183 -6.71 -4.80 -17.34
C THR A 183 -7.60 -4.16 -18.41
N LEU A 184 -8.90 -4.06 -18.16
CA LEU A 184 -9.85 -3.40 -19.05
C LEU A 184 -9.74 -1.88 -18.97
N GLN A 185 -9.50 -1.36 -17.77
CA GLN A 185 -9.30 0.06 -17.47
C GLN A 185 -7.96 0.30 -16.76
N HIS A 186 -7.70 1.55 -16.40
CA HIS A 186 -6.47 1.97 -15.75
C HIS A 186 -6.44 1.42 -14.30
N PRO A 187 -5.49 0.54 -13.94
CA PRO A 187 -5.36 0.08 -12.56
C PRO A 187 -4.96 1.24 -11.66
N THR A 188 -5.49 1.23 -10.43
CA THR A 188 -5.31 2.32 -9.46
C THR A 188 -4.80 1.84 -8.10
N SER A 189 -5.00 0.57 -7.77
CA SER A 189 -4.51 -0.06 -6.53
C SER A 189 -4.51 -1.58 -6.69
N LEU A 190 -3.63 -2.26 -5.96
CA LEU A 190 -3.39 -3.70 -6.04
C LEU A 190 -3.29 -4.32 -4.65
N THR A 191 -3.81 -5.54 -4.48
CA THR A 191 -3.51 -6.34 -3.30
C THR A 191 -3.57 -7.84 -3.60
N PHE A 192 -2.64 -8.60 -3.04
CA PHE A 192 -2.72 -10.06 -3.07
C PHE A 192 -3.78 -10.54 -2.08
N LEU A 193 -4.67 -11.41 -2.55
CA LEU A 193 -5.65 -12.05 -1.70
C LEU A 193 -4.96 -13.11 -0.84
N HIS A 194 -5.19 -13.03 0.46
CA HIS A 194 -4.62 -13.95 1.44
C HIS A 194 -5.68 -14.32 2.49
N GLY A 195 -5.45 -15.43 3.17
CA GLY A 195 -6.38 -15.97 4.16
C GLY A 195 -6.61 -17.46 3.95
N PRO A 196 -7.35 -18.13 4.87
CA PRO A 196 -7.44 -19.59 4.92
C PRO A 196 -8.11 -20.21 3.68
N MET A 197 -8.81 -19.41 2.88
CA MET A 197 -9.49 -19.86 1.67
C MET A 197 -8.70 -19.62 0.38
N TYR A 198 -7.59 -18.87 0.45
CA TYR A 198 -6.75 -18.58 -0.71
C TYR A 198 -5.43 -19.32 -0.60
N ASP A 199 -5.03 -19.92 -1.72
CA ASP A 199 -3.79 -20.69 -1.81
C ASP A 199 -2.61 -19.72 -2.03
N ASN A 200 -1.78 -19.52 -1.00
CA ASN A 200 -0.48 -18.82 -1.01
C ASN A 200 -0.37 -17.55 -1.89
N GLY A 201 -1.37 -16.67 -1.87
CA GLY A 201 -1.37 -15.45 -2.69
C GLY A 201 -1.44 -15.70 -4.21
N SER A 202 -2.02 -16.82 -4.64
CA SER A 202 -2.25 -17.12 -6.07
C SER A 202 -3.29 -16.22 -6.74
N MET A 203 -3.96 -15.35 -5.98
CA MET A 203 -4.99 -14.45 -6.50
C MET A 203 -4.64 -12.99 -6.22
N LEU A 204 -4.88 -12.14 -7.21
CA LEU A 204 -4.63 -10.71 -7.17
C LEU A 204 -5.93 -9.94 -7.36
N ALA A 205 -6.20 -9.01 -6.44
CA ALA A 205 -7.27 -8.04 -6.55
C ALA A 205 -6.72 -6.72 -7.11
N VAL A 206 -7.41 -6.17 -8.10
CA VAL A 206 -7.01 -4.96 -8.81
C VAL A 206 -8.21 -4.04 -8.96
N THR A 207 -8.11 -2.82 -8.44
CA THR A 207 -9.07 -1.77 -8.77
C THR A 207 -8.70 -1.15 -10.10
N GLU A 208 -9.66 -1.08 -11.02
CA GLU A 208 -9.46 -0.52 -12.36
C GLU A 208 -10.67 0.35 -12.75
N GLY A 209 -10.57 1.67 -12.60
CA GLY A 209 -11.72 2.58 -12.72
C GLY A 209 -12.77 2.28 -11.63
N PRO A 210 -14.08 2.18 -11.96
CA PRO A 210 -15.14 1.96 -10.96
C PRO A 210 -15.32 0.51 -10.51
N GLN A 211 -14.48 -0.41 -10.99
CA GLN A 211 -14.65 -1.85 -10.81
C GLN A 211 -13.46 -2.48 -10.09
N LEU A 212 -13.78 -3.55 -9.35
CA LEU A 212 -12.81 -4.47 -8.78
C LEU A 212 -12.71 -5.69 -9.71
N SER A 213 -11.49 -6.03 -10.10
CA SER A 213 -11.18 -7.24 -10.86
C SER A 213 -10.34 -8.19 -10.02
N ILE A 214 -10.67 -9.48 -10.08
CA ILE A 214 -9.96 -10.55 -9.39
C ILE A 214 -9.28 -11.44 -10.42
N TRP A 215 -8.01 -11.75 -10.21
CA TRP A 215 -7.17 -12.50 -11.12
C TRP A 215 -6.59 -13.72 -10.41
N ASP A 216 -6.60 -14.88 -11.07
CA ASP A 216 -5.92 -16.10 -10.65
C ASP A 216 -4.63 -16.24 -11.48
N LEU A 217 -3.50 -16.20 -10.79
CA LEU A 217 -2.17 -16.22 -11.40
C LEU A 217 -1.80 -17.58 -11.98
N ARG A 218 -2.44 -18.66 -11.53
CA ARG A 218 -2.22 -20.03 -11.99
C ARG A 218 -2.81 -20.25 -13.39
N GLN A 219 -3.81 -19.46 -13.77
CA GLN A 219 -4.46 -19.55 -15.07
C GLN A 219 -3.65 -18.75 -16.10
N ALA A 220 -2.66 -19.39 -16.70
CA ALA A 220 -1.79 -18.80 -17.72
C ALA A 220 -2.57 -18.47 -19.01
N GLU A 221 -3.22 -19.46 -19.64
CA GLU A 221 -3.73 -19.32 -21.02
C GLU A 221 -5.14 -18.71 -21.14
N ARG A 222 -5.91 -18.58 -20.05
CA ARG A 222 -7.27 -18.00 -20.08
C ARG A 222 -7.34 -16.51 -19.74
N GLY A 223 -6.20 -15.82 -19.79
CA GLY A 223 -6.11 -14.43 -19.38
C GLY A 223 -6.13 -14.21 -17.87
N GLY A 224 -6.49 -15.20 -17.05
CA GLY A 224 -6.36 -15.16 -15.59
C GLY A 224 -7.41 -14.34 -14.84
N CYS A 225 -8.20 -13.48 -15.50
CA CYS A 225 -9.27 -12.74 -14.83
C CYS A 225 -10.42 -13.70 -14.48
N VAL A 226 -10.70 -13.85 -13.19
CA VAL A 226 -11.78 -14.70 -12.68
C VAL A 226 -13.11 -13.97 -12.75
N GLN A 227 -13.14 -12.71 -12.31
CA GLN A 227 -14.37 -11.93 -12.22
C GLN A 227 -14.08 -10.43 -12.17
N ARG A 228 -15.05 -9.66 -12.66
CA ARG A 228 -15.13 -8.21 -12.45
C ARG A 228 -16.45 -7.85 -11.80
N MET A 229 -16.41 -6.89 -10.89
CA MET A 229 -17.62 -6.34 -10.27
C MET A 229 -17.52 -4.85 -10.17
N LEU A 230 -18.68 -4.20 -10.26
CA LEU A 230 -18.81 -2.79 -9.98
C LEU A 230 -18.62 -2.56 -8.47
N GLY A 231 -17.65 -1.72 -8.11
CA GLY A 231 -17.40 -1.32 -6.73
C GLY A 231 -17.93 0.08 -6.40
N ALA A 232 -17.98 0.95 -7.41
CA ALA A 232 -18.52 2.31 -7.33
C ALA A 232 -19.84 2.40 -8.11
N PHE A 233 -20.94 2.77 -7.45
CA PHE A 233 -22.29 2.70 -8.01
C PHE A 233 -22.62 3.81 -9.02
N SER A 234 -21.96 4.96 -8.89
CA SER A 234 -22.06 6.13 -9.77
C SER A 234 -21.07 6.08 -10.94
N GLY A 235 -20.15 5.11 -10.96
CA GLY A 235 -19.15 4.96 -12.01
C GLY A 235 -17.85 5.74 -11.77
N GLU A 236 -17.69 6.31 -10.58
CA GLU A 236 -16.47 6.99 -10.15
C GLU A 236 -15.32 6.02 -9.85
N SER A 237 -14.08 6.51 -9.90
CA SER A 237 -12.90 5.65 -9.75
C SER A 237 -12.72 5.12 -8.33
N LEU A 238 -12.34 3.85 -8.24
CA LEU A 238 -11.78 3.24 -7.04
C LEU A 238 -10.30 3.59 -6.95
N ASN A 239 -9.82 3.91 -5.75
CA ASN A 239 -8.45 4.35 -5.52
C ASN A 239 -7.71 3.43 -4.53
N ALA A 240 -8.44 2.58 -3.81
CA ALA A 240 -7.90 1.76 -2.74
C ALA A 240 -8.49 0.34 -2.76
N VAL A 241 -7.63 -0.64 -2.48
CA VAL A 241 -8.04 -2.02 -2.21
C VAL A 241 -7.21 -2.60 -1.06
N ALA A 242 -7.85 -3.40 -0.21
CA ALA A 242 -7.20 -4.12 0.87
C ALA A 242 -7.78 -5.52 1.03
N CYS A 243 -6.97 -6.46 1.48
CA CYS A 243 -7.40 -7.81 1.84
C CYS A 243 -7.24 -8.05 3.34
N SER A 244 -8.24 -8.65 3.97
CA SER A 244 -8.21 -9.04 5.38
C SER A 244 -7.59 -10.43 5.57
N SER A 245 -7.19 -10.76 6.80
CA SER A 245 -6.71 -12.10 7.15
C SER A 245 -7.74 -13.21 6.92
N GLU A 246 -9.03 -12.86 6.93
CA GLU A 246 -10.14 -13.79 6.66
C GLU A 246 -10.44 -13.91 5.16
N GLY A 247 -9.73 -13.16 4.32
CA GLY A 247 -9.94 -13.17 2.88
C GLY A 247 -11.09 -12.29 2.38
N LEU A 248 -11.55 -11.33 3.19
CA LEU A 248 -12.47 -10.29 2.74
C LEU A 248 -11.70 -9.20 2.01
N VAL A 249 -12.37 -8.54 1.05
CA VAL A 249 -11.78 -7.44 0.28
C VAL A 249 -12.54 -6.16 0.59
N ALA A 250 -11.81 -5.11 0.96
CA ALA A 250 -12.33 -3.76 1.08
C ALA A 250 -11.87 -2.94 -0.12
N ILE A 251 -12.79 -2.18 -0.71
CA ILE A 251 -12.51 -1.22 -1.77
C ILE A 251 -13.07 0.14 -1.42
N GLY A 252 -12.42 1.19 -1.90
CA GLY A 252 -12.86 2.56 -1.75
C GLY A 252 -12.31 3.47 -2.85
N GLY A 253 -12.89 4.66 -2.98
CA GLY A 253 -12.43 5.65 -3.94
C GLY A 253 -13.18 6.97 -3.86
N ALA A 254 -13.41 7.58 -5.03
CA ALA A 254 -13.96 8.92 -5.17
C ALA A 254 -15.39 9.09 -4.62
N GLU A 255 -16.19 8.02 -4.55
CA GLU A 255 -17.54 8.06 -3.97
C GLU A 255 -17.56 8.28 -2.45
N ARG A 256 -16.40 8.21 -1.78
CA ARG A 256 -16.30 8.29 -0.30
C ARG A 256 -17.07 7.16 0.38
N VAL A 257 -17.15 6.02 -0.29
CA VAL A 257 -17.77 4.79 0.18
C VAL A 257 -16.68 3.73 0.31
N VAL A 258 -16.67 3.04 1.45
CA VAL A 258 -15.92 1.79 1.60
C VAL A 258 -16.90 0.62 1.48
N LEU A 259 -16.64 -0.28 0.55
CA LEU A 259 -17.40 -1.51 0.36
C LEU A 259 -16.53 -2.70 0.80
N VAL A 260 -17.03 -3.49 1.74
CA VAL A 260 -16.41 -4.77 2.12
C VAL A 260 -17.20 -5.89 1.48
N MET A 261 -16.50 -6.80 0.83
CA MET A 261 -17.10 -7.88 0.07
C MET A 261 -16.36 -9.20 0.27
N ASP A 262 -17.10 -10.27 0.02
CA ASP A 262 -16.62 -11.65 0.07
C ASP A 262 -16.34 -12.11 -1.38
N PRO A 263 -15.06 -12.25 -1.80
CA PRO A 263 -14.72 -12.56 -3.19
C PRO A 263 -15.14 -13.97 -3.61
N LEU A 264 -15.35 -14.89 -2.66
CA LEU A 264 -15.77 -16.26 -2.97
C LEU A 264 -17.27 -16.33 -3.25
N LYS A 265 -18.04 -15.52 -2.53
CA LYS A 265 -19.50 -15.45 -2.67
C LYS A 265 -19.94 -14.38 -3.66
N TRP A 266 -19.04 -13.48 -4.06
CA TRP A 266 -19.34 -12.31 -4.91
C TRP A 266 -20.47 -11.45 -4.35
N THR A 267 -20.51 -11.30 -3.02
CA THR A 267 -21.56 -10.57 -2.32
C THR A 267 -20.97 -9.47 -1.45
N PRO A 268 -21.59 -8.28 -1.44
CA PRO A 268 -21.23 -7.23 -0.51
C PRO A 268 -21.62 -7.66 0.91
N ARG A 269 -20.69 -7.53 1.85
CA ARG A 269 -20.89 -7.84 3.27
C ARG A 269 -21.34 -6.62 4.06
N SER A 270 -20.70 -5.48 3.81
CA SER A 270 -21.02 -4.21 4.46
C SER A 270 -20.63 -3.04 3.57
N ARG A 271 -21.28 -1.91 3.82
CA ARG A 271 -21.04 -0.67 3.08
C ARG A 271 -21.01 0.48 4.07
N TRP A 272 -19.95 1.25 4.06
CA TRP A 272 -19.81 2.46 4.86
C TRP A 272 -19.81 3.67 3.93
N THR A 273 -20.91 4.41 3.94
CA THR A 273 -21.13 5.55 3.05
C THR A 273 -20.71 6.85 3.70
N SER A 274 -20.11 7.76 2.92
CA SER A 274 -19.61 9.06 3.41
C SER A 274 -18.69 8.90 4.62
N CYS A 275 -17.80 7.91 4.57
CA CYS A 275 -16.83 7.60 5.62
C CYS A 275 -15.85 8.77 5.85
N LEU A 276 -15.54 9.49 4.79
CA LEU A 276 -14.60 10.60 4.79
C LEU A 276 -15.20 11.88 4.22
N LYS A 277 -14.62 13.00 4.63
CA LYS A 277 -14.86 14.30 3.99
C LYS A 277 -14.33 14.33 2.54
N TYR A 278 -13.29 13.56 2.24
CA TYR A 278 -12.62 13.48 0.93
C TYR A 278 -12.65 12.04 0.41
N GLU A 279 -12.15 11.84 -0.80
CA GLU A 279 -12.04 10.54 -1.45
C GLU A 279 -11.21 9.56 -0.61
N VAL A 280 -11.57 8.27 -0.67
CA VAL A 280 -10.82 7.22 0.01
C VAL A 280 -9.58 6.91 -0.84
N GLY A 281 -8.40 7.30 -0.36
CA GLY A 281 -7.12 7.07 -1.06
C GLY A 281 -6.46 5.74 -0.70
N ILE A 282 -6.61 5.27 0.55
CA ILE A 282 -6.00 4.03 1.07
C ILE A 282 -6.99 3.32 1.99
N CYS A 283 -6.99 1.99 1.93
CA CYS A 283 -7.72 1.09 2.82
C CYS A 283 -6.71 0.12 3.43
N LEU A 284 -6.83 -0.19 4.71
CA LEU A 284 -6.02 -1.21 5.37
C LEU A 284 -6.89 -2.04 6.31
N PHE A 285 -6.58 -3.33 6.46
CA PHE A 285 -7.18 -4.15 7.50
C PHE A 285 -6.22 -4.28 8.69
N SER A 286 -6.80 -4.25 9.89
CA SER A 286 -6.17 -4.64 11.13
C SER A 286 -5.85 -6.12 11.11
N ASN A 287 -4.63 -6.46 11.53
CA ASN A 287 -4.24 -7.84 11.84
C ASN A 287 -4.95 -8.38 13.10
N VAL A 288 -5.54 -7.51 13.91
CA VAL A 288 -6.44 -7.87 15.02
C VAL A 288 -7.85 -7.85 14.47
N VAL A 289 -8.36 -9.02 14.08
CA VAL A 289 -9.72 -9.35 13.62
C VAL A 289 -10.64 -8.14 13.38
N GLY A 290 -10.84 -7.79 12.10
CA GLY A 290 -12.06 -7.12 11.64
C GLY A 290 -12.15 -5.60 11.78
N ALA A 291 -11.05 -4.87 12.03
CA ALA A 291 -11.06 -3.41 11.94
C ALA A 291 -10.41 -2.95 10.62
N VAL A 292 -11.02 -2.00 9.92
CA VAL A 292 -10.39 -1.28 8.82
C VAL A 292 -9.69 -0.07 9.43
N PHE A 293 -8.39 0.09 9.18
CA PHE A 293 -7.67 1.29 9.56
C PHE A 293 -7.56 2.23 8.36
N GLU A 294 -7.71 3.50 8.67
CA GLU A 294 -7.65 4.63 7.76
C GLU A 294 -6.36 5.38 8.04
N THR A 295 -5.71 5.91 7.00
CA THR A 295 -4.93 7.17 7.05
C THR A 295 -4.32 7.49 5.70
N PHE A 296 -4.36 8.77 5.31
CA PHE A 296 -3.25 9.66 4.93
C PHE A 296 -3.87 10.99 4.48
N TRP A 297 -3.31 12.13 4.90
CA TRP A 297 -3.77 13.45 4.47
C TRP A 297 -2.58 14.34 4.14
N TRP A 298 -2.64 14.97 2.96
CA TRP A 298 -1.76 16.04 2.57
C TRP A 298 -2.52 17.37 2.72
N SER A 299 -2.06 18.22 3.64
CA SER A 299 -2.40 19.63 3.64
C SER A 299 -1.11 20.42 3.49
N GLN A 300 -1.17 21.51 2.72
CA GLN A 300 -0.06 22.38 2.33
C GLN A 300 1.09 22.42 3.34
N CYS A 301 2.26 21.95 2.91
CA CYS A 301 3.56 22.00 3.59
C CYS A 301 3.78 21.15 4.86
N VAL A 302 2.87 20.25 5.25
CA VAL A 302 3.08 19.33 6.39
C VAL A 302 2.57 17.92 6.05
N LEU A 303 3.49 16.95 5.93
CA LEU A 303 3.13 15.53 5.86
C LEU A 303 2.84 15.03 7.28
N CYS A 304 1.56 14.78 7.56
CA CYS A 304 1.09 14.21 8.83
C CYS A 304 0.89 12.71 8.67
N ILE A 305 1.71 11.92 9.35
CA ILE A 305 1.55 10.47 9.43
C ILE A 305 0.86 10.14 10.74
N VAL A 306 -0.23 9.40 10.66
CA VAL A 306 -1.00 8.97 11.83
C VAL A 306 -0.90 7.45 11.94
N VAL A 307 -0.19 6.98 12.95
CA VAL A 307 -0.04 5.54 13.23
C VAL A 307 -1.06 5.14 14.28
N VAL A 308 -1.89 4.15 13.95
CA VAL A 308 -2.92 3.61 14.86
C VAL A 308 -2.50 2.23 15.34
N ILE A 309 -2.35 2.05 16.65
CA ILE A 309 -2.10 0.73 17.24
C ILE A 309 -3.34 0.31 18.01
N ALA A 310 -3.84 -0.90 17.78
CA ALA A 310 -4.92 -1.46 18.57
C ALA A 310 -4.59 -2.86 19.07
N SER A 311 -5.09 -3.21 20.26
CA SER A 311 -4.98 -4.56 20.81
C SER A 311 -6.33 -5.11 21.23
N ARG A 312 -6.39 -6.44 21.39
CA ARG A 312 -7.37 -7.08 22.26
C ARG A 312 -6.88 -6.99 23.72
N ASN A 313 -7.80 -6.73 24.64
CA ASN A 313 -7.61 -7.05 26.06
C ASN A 313 -7.87 -8.54 26.26
#